data_AF-A0A4Y2RFH8-F1
#
_entry.id   AF-A0A4Y2RFH8-F1
#
_cell.length_a   1.000
_cell.length_b   1.000
_cell.length_c   1.000
_cell.angle_alpha   90.00
_cell.angle_beta   90.00
_cell.angle_gamma   90.00
#
_symmetry.space_group_name_H-M   'P 1'
#
loop_
_entity.id
_entity.type
_entity.pdbx_description
1 polymer ?
#
loop_
_entity_poly.entity_id
_entity_poly.type
_entity_poly.pdbx_seq_one_letter_code
_entity_poly.pdbx_strand_id
1 'polypeptide(L)'
;MGCNMSLKIHFLHSHLEFYPENLGSVSDEHGEQFHQAISNMGARSQGKWNPKMLADYFWTFKMDIPQAKQSRYAKCFCIVKNGSKILSTAPTEGQIDCFQGLRFLSNAWVIAIHIGLIGLGVLRHVEEVKPLLDSRVSQLGLNGVFAVDIFFVISGFLNAKAFFHKYSKCNGKISWFHFYMKRFVRLTPVYMIVLGFNTTLFAYTGTGMLWPTYVTNPVCQKDWWWHLLYINNFEESTQECLGWCWSLAADMQFYIISPLFMVPLIRWPRLGYALILACIFGSCIASFLLTYQYNLIDGFSRMEFHLHDYQTFMN
;
A
#
# COMPACT_ATOMS: atom_id res chain seq x y z
N MET A 1 45.89 -42.87 8.04
CA MET A 1 44.94 -43.80 8.69
C MET A 1 43.54 -43.22 8.51
N GLY A 2 42.86 -43.57 7.42
CA GLY A 2 41.48 -43.14 7.16
C GLY A 2 40.56 -44.33 7.37
N CYS A 3 39.71 -44.29 8.40
CA CYS A 3 38.71 -45.32 8.63
C CYS A 3 37.60 -45.16 7.58
N ASN A 4 37.34 -46.20 6.76
CA ASN A 4 36.18 -46.24 5.87
C ASN A 4 34.93 -46.47 6.73
N MET A 5 34.40 -45.40 7.30
CA MET A 5 33.16 -45.43 8.04
C MET A 5 31.97 -45.37 7.06
N SER A 6 30.94 -46.17 7.31
CA SER A 6 29.70 -46.14 6.53
C SER A 6 29.13 -44.71 6.49
N LEU A 7 28.72 -44.26 5.29
CA LEU A 7 28.11 -42.94 5.07
C LEU A 7 26.95 -42.66 6.04
N LYS A 8 26.20 -43.71 6.43
CA LYS A 8 25.15 -43.62 7.46
C LYS A 8 25.67 -43.16 8.81
N ILE A 9 26.84 -43.66 9.25
CA ILE A 9 27.44 -43.32 10.55
C ILE A 9 27.94 -41.88 10.54
N HIS A 10 28.54 -41.41 9.43
CA HIS A 10 28.94 -40.01 9.30
C HIS A 10 27.74 -39.04 9.36
N PHE A 11 26.63 -39.40 8.72
CA PHE A 11 25.43 -38.57 8.73
C PHE A 11 24.76 -38.57 10.11
N LEU A 12 24.67 -39.72 10.77
CA LEU A 12 24.13 -39.84 12.13
C LEU A 12 24.96 -39.02 13.14
N HIS A 13 26.29 -39.09 13.03
CA HIS A 13 27.20 -38.35 13.90
C HIS A 13 27.14 -36.82 13.69
N SER A 14 26.87 -36.35 12.46
CA SER A 14 26.70 -34.92 12.18
C SER A 14 25.38 -34.35 12.69
N HIS A 15 24.39 -35.19 12.99
CA HIS A 15 23.03 -34.78 13.38
C HIS A 15 22.67 -35.11 14.83
N LEU A 16 23.48 -35.91 15.54
CA LEU A 16 23.25 -36.28 16.94
C LEU A 16 23.27 -35.08 17.90
N GLU A 17 23.98 -33.99 17.57
CA GLU A 17 23.98 -32.75 18.38
C GLU A 17 22.67 -31.96 18.25
N PHE A 18 21.84 -32.21 17.24
CA PHE A 18 20.61 -31.46 16.98
C PHE A 18 19.35 -32.01 17.67
N TYR A 19 19.40 -33.22 18.22
CA TYR A 19 18.22 -33.87 18.82
C TYR A 19 18.56 -34.47 20.19
N PRO A 20 18.60 -33.66 21.27
CA PRO A 20 18.99 -34.18 22.58
C PRO A 20 17.92 -35.06 23.24
N GLU A 21 16.64 -34.96 22.87
CA GLU A 21 15.56 -35.50 23.72
C GLU A 21 14.32 -36.04 22.97
N ASN A 22 14.48 -36.89 21.95
CA ASN A 22 13.32 -37.63 21.40
C ASN A 22 13.66 -38.97 20.72
N LEU A 23 14.63 -39.71 21.26
CA LEU A 23 15.07 -41.00 20.71
C LEU A 23 14.14 -42.20 21.04
N GLY A 24 12.84 -41.97 21.27
CA GLY A 24 11.92 -43.02 21.71
C GLY A 24 10.58 -43.09 20.99
N SER A 25 10.23 -42.17 20.09
CA SER A 25 8.85 -42.12 19.55
C SER A 25 8.71 -41.62 18.10
N VAL A 26 9.78 -41.67 17.30
CA VAL A 26 9.69 -41.36 15.86
C VAL A 26 9.41 -42.66 15.11
N SER A 27 8.28 -42.72 14.40
CA SER A 27 7.75 -43.96 13.81
C SER A 27 8.78 -44.69 12.93
N ASP A 28 8.78 -46.02 12.99
CA ASP A 28 9.67 -46.89 12.21
C ASP A 28 9.68 -46.53 10.71
N GLU A 29 8.56 -45.97 10.22
CA GLU A 29 8.36 -45.48 8.86
C GLU A 29 9.31 -44.33 8.47
N HIS A 30 9.57 -43.38 9.36
CA HIS A 30 10.52 -42.29 9.10
C HIS A 30 11.97 -42.79 9.14
N GLY A 31 12.27 -43.75 10.02
CA GLY A 31 13.57 -44.43 10.07
C GLY A 31 13.85 -45.22 8.80
N GLU A 32 12.86 -45.97 8.30
CA GLU A 32 12.96 -46.69 7.03
C GLU A 32 13.13 -45.76 5.83
N GLN A 33 12.36 -44.67 5.75
CA GLN A 33 12.50 -43.68 4.67
C GLN A 33 13.89 -43.02 4.66
N PHE A 34 14.41 -42.66 5.83
CA PHE A 34 15.78 -42.15 5.95
C PHE A 34 16.81 -43.18 5.47
N HIS A 35 16.63 -44.45 5.85
CA HIS A 35 17.52 -45.52 5.41
C HIS A 35 17.47 -45.77 3.90
N GLN A 36 16.31 -45.71 3.26
CA GLN A 36 16.16 -45.82 1.81
C GLN A 36 16.77 -44.61 1.08
N ALA A 37 16.55 -43.39 1.58
CA ALA A 37 17.09 -42.17 0.98
C ALA A 37 18.63 -42.16 1.00
N ILE A 38 19.23 -42.53 2.13
CA ILE A 38 20.69 -42.63 2.24
C ILE A 38 21.25 -43.78 1.39
N SER A 39 20.56 -44.92 1.32
CA SER A 39 20.98 -46.04 0.46
C SER A 39 21.05 -45.61 -1.01
N ASN A 40 19.98 -44.97 -1.50
CA ASN A 40 19.90 -44.49 -2.89
C ASN A 40 20.93 -43.40 -3.18
N MET A 41 21.27 -42.56 -2.20
CA MET A 41 22.28 -41.51 -2.35
C MET A 41 23.71 -42.08 -2.31
N GLY A 42 23.96 -43.07 -1.46
CA GLY A 42 25.21 -43.81 -1.39
C GLY A 42 25.52 -44.56 -2.69
N ALA A 43 24.50 -45.19 -3.30
CA ALA A 43 24.61 -45.82 -4.61
C ALA A 43 24.96 -44.79 -5.71
N ARG A 44 24.29 -43.63 -5.73
CA ARG A 44 24.57 -42.55 -6.69
C ARG A 44 25.97 -41.97 -6.56
N SER A 45 26.49 -41.90 -5.34
CA SER A 45 27.81 -41.30 -5.05
C SER A 45 28.94 -42.32 -4.93
N GLN A 46 28.69 -43.58 -5.30
CA GLN A 46 29.64 -44.69 -5.20
C GLN A 46 30.30 -44.80 -3.81
N GLY A 47 29.55 -44.50 -2.75
CA GLY A 47 30.04 -44.52 -1.37
C GLY A 47 31.03 -43.41 -0.97
N LYS A 48 31.36 -42.45 -1.85
CA LYS A 48 32.24 -41.33 -1.53
C LYS A 48 31.45 -40.13 -1.03
N TRP A 49 31.84 -39.58 0.13
CA TRP A 49 31.21 -38.38 0.68
C TRP A 49 31.68 -37.12 -0.05
N ASN A 50 30.75 -36.22 -0.36
CA ASN A 50 31.03 -34.90 -0.94
C ASN A 50 30.11 -33.85 -0.26
N PRO A 51 30.62 -32.66 0.12
CA PRO A 51 29.80 -31.62 0.75
C PRO A 51 28.58 -31.18 -0.07
N LYS A 52 28.60 -31.36 -1.39
CA LYS A 52 27.45 -31.09 -2.28
C LYS A 52 26.28 -32.06 -2.07
N MET A 53 26.50 -33.24 -1.50
CA MET A 53 25.46 -34.24 -1.25
C MET A 53 24.43 -33.78 -0.22
N LEU A 54 24.85 -32.92 0.73
CA LEU A 54 23.92 -32.35 1.72
C LEU A 54 22.89 -31.44 1.04
N ALA A 55 23.33 -30.61 0.10
CA ALA A 55 22.45 -29.77 -0.70
C ALA A 55 21.50 -30.62 -1.56
N ASP A 56 22.00 -31.72 -2.13
CA ASP A 56 21.21 -32.64 -2.94
C ASP A 56 20.19 -33.42 -2.09
N TYR A 57 20.52 -33.77 -0.84
CA TYR A 57 19.58 -34.33 0.12
C TYR A 57 18.43 -33.36 0.42
N PHE A 58 18.76 -32.12 0.78
CA PHE A 58 17.74 -31.08 1.04
C PHE A 58 16.91 -30.77 -0.21
N TRP A 59 17.51 -30.81 -1.39
CA TRP A 59 16.82 -30.62 -2.65
C TRP A 59 15.83 -31.77 -2.93
N THR A 60 16.28 -33.02 -2.77
CA THR A 60 15.45 -34.21 -2.97
C THR A 60 14.32 -34.24 -1.95
N PHE A 61 14.58 -33.94 -0.68
CA PHE A 61 13.56 -33.84 0.37
C PHE A 61 12.53 -32.73 0.06
N LYS A 62 12.96 -31.60 -0.52
CA LYS A 62 12.06 -30.51 -0.94
C LYS A 62 11.22 -30.87 -2.18
N MET A 63 11.72 -31.76 -3.04
CA MET A 63 11.00 -32.22 -4.25
C MET A 63 10.09 -33.42 -3.98
N ASP A 64 10.47 -34.31 -3.06
CA ASP A 64 9.73 -35.53 -2.71
C ASP A 64 8.64 -35.32 -1.66
N ILE A 65 8.48 -34.11 -1.09
CA ILE A 65 7.24 -33.74 -0.40
C ILE A 65 6.14 -33.67 -1.46
N PRO A 66 5.24 -34.65 -1.54
CA PRO A 66 4.29 -34.76 -2.63
C PRO A 66 3.27 -33.65 -2.47
N GLN A 67 3.36 -32.59 -3.27
CA GLN A 67 2.43 -31.44 -3.32
C GLN A 67 1.68 -31.25 -2.00
N ALA A 68 2.40 -31.12 -0.87
CA ALA A 68 1.75 -30.99 0.42
C ALA A 68 0.86 -29.77 0.30
N LYS A 69 -0.46 -30.03 0.25
CA LYS A 69 -1.57 -29.16 -0.14
C LYS A 69 -1.26 -27.73 0.25
N GLN A 70 -0.47 -27.02 -0.57
CA GLN A 70 0.07 -25.73 -0.16
C GLN A 70 -1.16 -24.86 -0.10
N SER A 71 -1.56 -24.56 1.13
CA SER A 71 -2.79 -23.86 1.41
C SER A 71 -2.84 -22.66 0.47
N ARG A 72 -3.98 -22.43 -0.18
CA ARG A 72 -4.13 -21.36 -1.18
C ARG A 72 -3.54 -20.03 -0.69
N TYR A 73 -3.56 -19.83 0.63
CA TYR A 73 -2.93 -18.73 1.37
C TYR A 73 -1.40 -18.68 1.31
N ALA A 74 -0.68 -19.81 1.45
CA ALA A 74 0.79 -19.83 1.37
C ALA A 74 1.30 -19.40 -0.02
N LYS A 75 0.56 -19.74 -1.08
CA LYS A 75 0.88 -19.27 -2.45
C LYS A 75 0.71 -17.76 -2.61
N CYS A 76 -0.13 -17.11 -1.80
CA CYS A 76 -0.29 -15.65 -1.80
C CYS A 76 0.93 -14.92 -1.23
N PHE A 77 1.80 -15.59 -0.46
CA PHE A 77 3.00 -15.00 0.13
C PHE A 77 4.31 -15.44 -0.56
N CYS A 78 4.21 -16.17 -1.69
CA CYS A 78 5.38 -16.61 -2.43
C CYS A 78 6.06 -15.42 -3.14
N ILE A 79 7.20 -14.98 -2.61
CA ILE A 79 7.97 -13.83 -3.13
C ILE A 79 8.36 -14.02 -4.60
N VAL A 80 8.81 -15.21 -4.99
CA VAL A 80 9.25 -15.47 -6.38
C VAL A 80 8.09 -15.31 -7.36
N LYS A 81 6.92 -15.90 -7.04
CA LYS A 81 5.75 -15.83 -7.91
C LYS A 81 5.15 -14.43 -7.95
N ASN A 82 5.00 -13.78 -6.80
CA ASN A 82 4.47 -12.42 -6.73
C ASN A 82 5.44 -11.41 -7.34
N GLY A 83 6.74 -11.55 -7.11
CA GLY A 83 7.80 -10.70 -7.67
C GLY A 83 7.86 -10.80 -9.19
N SER A 84 7.84 -12.02 -9.75
CA SER A 84 7.75 -12.22 -11.20
C SER A 84 6.49 -11.58 -11.79
N LYS A 85 5.35 -11.62 -11.08
CA LYS A 85 4.12 -10.95 -11.51
C LYS A 85 4.19 -9.42 -11.42
N ILE A 86 4.83 -8.87 -10.39
CA ILE A 86 5.00 -7.42 -10.20
C ILE A 86 5.93 -6.83 -11.26
N LEU A 87 7.00 -7.56 -11.60
CA LEU A 87 7.99 -7.13 -12.59
C LEU A 87 7.57 -7.41 -14.04
N SER A 88 6.44 -8.11 -14.24
CA SER A 88 5.94 -8.39 -15.58
C SER A 88 5.36 -7.13 -16.21
N THR A 89 5.80 -6.82 -17.43
CA THR A 89 5.24 -5.76 -18.28
C THR A 89 4.14 -6.25 -19.20
N ALA A 90 3.73 -7.53 -19.06
CA ALA A 90 2.70 -8.11 -19.89
C ALA A 90 1.34 -7.43 -19.61
N PRO A 91 0.55 -7.10 -20.66
CA PRO A 91 -0.77 -6.52 -20.48
C PRO A 91 -1.66 -7.51 -19.71
N THR A 92 -2.30 -7.03 -18.65
CA THR A 92 -3.21 -7.84 -17.85
C THR A 92 -4.61 -7.74 -18.43
N GLU A 93 -5.23 -8.89 -18.75
CA GLU A 93 -6.60 -8.93 -19.30
C GLU A 93 -7.59 -8.13 -18.42
N GLY A 94 -8.34 -7.23 -19.07
CA GLY A 94 -9.38 -6.42 -18.44
C GLY A 94 -8.91 -5.14 -17.74
N GLN A 95 -7.61 -4.84 -17.73
CA GLN A 95 -7.09 -3.53 -17.30
C GLN A 95 -7.09 -2.52 -18.45
N ILE A 96 -7.22 -1.24 -18.10
CA ILE A 96 -7.13 -0.14 -19.06
C ILE A 96 -5.74 0.47 -18.89
N ASP A 97 -4.85 0.21 -19.86
CA ASP A 97 -3.42 0.53 -19.72
C ASP A 97 -3.15 2.03 -19.57
N CYS A 98 -3.94 2.89 -20.24
CA CYS A 98 -3.79 4.34 -20.10
C CYS A 98 -4.00 4.83 -18.66
N PHE A 99 -4.87 4.17 -17.88
CA PHE A 99 -5.05 4.51 -16.46
C PHE A 99 -3.84 4.14 -15.61
N GLN A 100 -3.08 3.11 -15.99
CA GLN A 100 -1.84 2.79 -15.27
C GLN A 100 -0.77 3.84 -15.54
N GLY A 101 -0.64 4.30 -16.78
CA GLY A 101 0.22 5.45 -17.13
C GLY A 101 -0.16 6.72 -16.38
N LEU A 102 -1.45 7.08 -16.38
CA LEU A 102 -1.96 8.25 -15.66
C LEU A 102 -1.70 8.16 -14.15
N ARG A 103 -1.89 7.00 -13.53
CA ARG A 103 -1.59 6.78 -12.11
C ARG A 103 -0.11 6.94 -11.82
N PHE A 104 0.77 6.43 -12.68
CA PHE A 104 2.21 6.58 -12.52
C PHE A 104 2.60 8.06 -12.54
N LEU A 105 2.18 8.80 -13.57
CA LEU A 105 2.47 10.23 -13.70
C LEU A 105 1.89 11.03 -12.53
N SER A 106 0.65 10.74 -12.13
CA SER A 106 -0.01 11.42 -11.00
C SER A 106 0.70 11.13 -9.67
N ASN A 107 1.11 9.88 -9.41
CA ASN A 107 1.88 9.54 -8.22
C ASN A 107 3.23 10.25 -8.19
N ALA A 108 3.96 10.28 -9.31
CA ALA A 108 5.24 10.99 -9.41
C ALA A 108 5.06 12.49 -9.12
N TRP A 109 3.98 13.09 -9.63
CA TRP A 109 3.67 14.50 -9.41
C TRP A 109 3.32 14.80 -7.94
N VAL A 110 2.49 13.97 -7.31
CA VAL A 110 2.18 14.06 -5.87
C VAL A 110 3.45 13.96 -5.03
N ILE A 111 4.34 13.01 -5.32
CA ILE A 111 5.61 12.85 -4.61
C ILE A 111 6.48 14.11 -4.76
N ALA A 112 6.59 14.67 -5.97
CA ALA A 112 7.38 15.87 -6.22
C ALA A 112 6.91 17.06 -5.38
N ILE A 113 5.60 17.25 -5.22
CA ILE A 113 5.04 18.30 -4.36
C ILE A 113 5.33 18.07 -2.89
N HIS A 114 5.15 16.86 -2.39
CA HIS A 114 5.39 16.60 -0.97
C HIS A 114 6.85 16.84 -0.62
N ILE A 115 7.78 16.46 -1.52
CA ILE A 115 9.19 16.80 -1.41
C ILE A 115 9.40 18.33 -1.42
N GLY A 116 8.77 19.04 -2.37
CA GLY A 116 8.86 20.49 -2.47
C GLY A 116 8.33 21.22 -1.23
N LEU A 117 7.14 20.83 -0.75
CA LEU A 117 6.49 21.38 0.44
C LEU A 117 7.32 21.19 1.71
N ILE A 118 7.81 19.97 1.93
CA ILE A 118 8.68 19.68 3.07
C ILE A 118 9.98 20.49 2.94
N GLY A 119 10.55 20.59 1.74
CA GLY A 119 11.73 21.41 1.48
C GLY A 119 11.53 22.89 1.78
N LEU A 120 10.37 23.47 1.45
CA LEU A 120 10.04 24.85 1.79
C LEU A 120 10.00 25.10 3.30
N GLY A 121 9.49 24.14 4.08
CA GLY A 121 9.44 24.23 5.55
C GLY A 121 10.81 24.26 6.24
N VAL A 122 11.90 23.96 5.54
CA VAL A 122 13.28 23.96 6.08
C VAL A 122 14.03 25.28 5.78
N LEU A 123 13.48 26.13 4.92
CA LEU A 123 14.18 27.32 4.42
C LEU A 123 14.13 28.43 5.47
N ARG A 124 15.31 28.94 5.85
CA ARG A 124 15.43 30.03 6.83
C ARG A 124 14.99 31.38 6.26
N HIS A 125 15.21 31.61 4.97
CA HIS A 125 14.97 32.89 4.30
C HIS A 125 14.16 32.64 3.04
N VAL A 126 12.84 32.82 3.12
CA VAL A 126 11.95 32.45 2.01
C VAL A 126 12.10 33.38 0.80
N GLU A 127 12.62 34.59 1.00
CA GLU A 127 12.90 35.55 -0.09
C GLU A 127 13.91 35.00 -1.12
N GLU A 128 14.86 34.16 -0.70
CA GLU A 128 15.85 33.55 -1.60
C GLU A 128 15.21 32.56 -2.59
N VAL A 129 14.03 32.04 -2.25
CA VAL A 129 13.30 31.00 -2.98
C VAL A 129 12.18 31.61 -3.82
N LYS A 130 11.84 32.88 -3.61
CA LYS A 130 10.78 33.58 -4.34
C LYS A 130 10.94 33.49 -5.87
N PRO A 131 12.13 33.73 -6.46
CA PRO A 131 12.31 33.61 -7.90
C PRO A 131 12.11 32.19 -8.41
N LEU A 132 12.44 31.20 -7.57
CA LEU A 132 12.18 29.80 -7.87
C LEU A 132 10.69 29.49 -7.79
N LEU A 133 9.96 30.01 -6.80
CA LEU A 133 8.51 29.84 -6.67
C LEU A 133 7.74 30.50 -7.81
N ASP A 134 8.18 31.67 -8.30
CA ASP A 134 7.51 32.41 -9.38
C ASP A 134 7.78 31.81 -10.78
N SER A 135 8.76 30.90 -10.89
CA SER A 135 9.07 30.24 -12.16
C SER A 135 7.90 29.39 -12.66
N ARG A 136 7.58 29.49 -13.95
CA ARG A 136 6.51 28.68 -14.57
C ARG A 136 6.75 27.17 -14.44
N VAL A 137 8.02 26.76 -14.40
CA VAL A 137 8.41 25.34 -14.28
C VAL A 137 8.18 24.82 -12.87
N SER A 138 8.49 25.62 -11.84
CA SER A 138 8.24 25.23 -10.46
C SER A 138 6.74 25.25 -10.16
N GLN A 139 5.98 26.19 -10.73
CA GLN A 139 4.52 26.26 -10.62
C GLN A 139 3.85 24.99 -11.16
N LEU A 140 4.36 24.41 -12.25
CA LEU A 140 3.88 23.10 -12.72
C LEU A 140 4.12 22.01 -11.67
N GLY A 141 5.30 22.01 -11.04
CA GLY A 141 5.61 21.11 -9.93
C GLY A 141 4.66 21.30 -8.75
N LEU A 142 4.56 22.53 -8.22
CA LEU A 142 3.86 22.89 -6.99
C LEU A 142 2.32 22.71 -7.09
N ASN A 143 1.73 22.87 -8.28
CA ASN A 143 0.28 22.74 -8.47
C ASN A 143 -0.23 21.30 -8.66
N GLY A 144 0.60 20.26 -8.61
CA GLY A 144 0.08 18.89 -8.70
C GLY A 144 -0.76 18.39 -7.52
N VAL A 145 -1.26 19.26 -6.65
CA VAL A 145 -2.44 18.95 -5.83
C VAL A 145 -3.61 18.54 -6.74
N PHE A 146 -3.70 19.12 -7.95
CA PHE A 146 -4.63 18.71 -8.99
C PHE A 146 -4.41 17.27 -9.50
N ALA A 147 -3.24 16.66 -9.25
CA ALA A 147 -3.04 15.24 -9.57
C ALA A 147 -3.96 14.33 -8.74
N VAL A 148 -4.40 14.78 -7.56
CA VAL A 148 -5.37 14.06 -6.72
C VAL A 148 -6.74 13.98 -7.40
N ASP A 149 -7.14 15.00 -8.16
CA ASP A 149 -8.41 15.00 -8.91
C ASP A 149 -8.42 13.89 -9.97
N ILE A 150 -7.27 13.65 -10.63
CA ILE A 150 -7.12 12.55 -11.58
C ILE A 150 -7.38 11.20 -10.88
N PHE A 151 -6.89 11.01 -9.65
CA PHE A 151 -7.17 9.81 -8.87
C PHE A 151 -8.65 9.66 -8.55
N PHE A 152 -9.33 10.74 -8.15
CA PHE A 152 -10.77 10.71 -7.87
C PHE A 152 -11.58 10.36 -9.11
N VAL A 153 -11.25 10.93 -10.27
CA VAL A 153 -11.94 10.61 -11.54
C VAL A 153 -11.74 9.15 -11.92
N ILE A 154 -10.51 8.64 -11.85
CA ILE A 154 -10.22 7.22 -12.16
C ILE A 154 -10.93 6.29 -11.17
N SER A 155 -10.91 6.61 -9.87
CA SER A 155 -11.58 5.85 -8.82
C SER A 155 -13.09 5.79 -9.05
N GLY A 156 -13.72 6.94 -9.30
CA GLY A 156 -15.15 7.07 -9.59
C GLY A 156 -15.56 6.29 -10.84
N PHE A 157 -14.81 6.42 -11.95
CA PHE A 157 -15.08 5.70 -13.20
C PHE A 157 -14.99 4.18 -13.02
N LEU A 158 -13.91 3.69 -12.39
CA LEU A 158 -13.72 2.25 -12.18
C LEU A 158 -14.77 1.68 -11.22
N ASN A 159 -15.15 2.43 -10.19
CA ASN A 159 -16.23 2.06 -9.30
C ASN A 159 -17.56 1.96 -10.06
N ALA A 160 -17.90 2.98 -10.87
CA ALA A 160 -19.11 3.00 -11.68
C ALA A 160 -19.17 1.81 -12.65
N LYS A 161 -18.09 1.58 -13.41
CA LYS A 161 -17.97 0.44 -14.34
C LYS A 161 -18.18 -0.90 -13.63
N ALA A 162 -17.52 -1.10 -12.48
CA ALA A 162 -17.67 -2.33 -11.70
C ALA A 162 -19.08 -2.49 -11.13
N PHE A 163 -19.69 -1.40 -10.68
CA PHE A 163 -21.05 -1.37 -10.16
C PHE A 163 -22.07 -1.73 -11.24
N PHE A 164 -22.05 -1.07 -12.40
CA PHE A 164 -22.97 -1.34 -13.50
C PHE A 164 -22.82 -2.77 -14.04
N HIS A 165 -21.59 -3.26 -14.19
CA HIS A 165 -21.34 -4.63 -14.61
C HIS A 165 -21.95 -5.65 -13.63
N LYS A 166 -21.77 -5.44 -12.32
CA LYS A 166 -22.35 -6.31 -11.29
C LYS A 166 -23.87 -6.19 -11.22
N TYR A 167 -24.41 -4.97 -11.35
CA TYR A 167 -25.85 -4.71 -11.35
C TYR A 167 -26.55 -5.46 -12.48
N SER A 168 -26.01 -5.40 -13.70
CA SER A 168 -26.52 -6.12 -14.87
C SER A 168 -26.43 -7.64 -14.67
N LYS A 169 -25.28 -8.16 -14.24
CA LYS A 169 -25.07 -9.61 -14.03
C LYS A 169 -25.95 -10.21 -12.92
N CYS A 170 -26.24 -9.45 -11.86
CA CYS A 170 -27.03 -9.91 -10.71
C CYS A 170 -28.51 -9.52 -10.77
N ASN A 171 -29.00 -9.07 -11.94
CA ASN A 171 -30.38 -8.64 -12.15
C ASN A 171 -30.87 -7.64 -11.08
N GLY A 172 -30.03 -6.65 -10.76
CA GLY A 172 -30.32 -5.60 -9.77
C GLY A 172 -30.16 -5.98 -8.29
N LYS A 173 -29.76 -7.22 -7.96
CA LYS A 173 -29.49 -7.63 -6.58
C LYS A 173 -28.07 -7.22 -6.15
N ILE A 174 -27.97 -6.26 -5.23
CA ILE A 174 -26.70 -5.83 -4.63
C ILE A 174 -26.74 -6.08 -3.11
N SER A 175 -25.74 -6.79 -2.60
CA SER A 175 -25.47 -6.83 -1.17
C SER A 175 -24.62 -5.61 -0.78
N TRP A 176 -25.25 -4.63 -0.11
CA TRP A 176 -24.60 -3.40 0.32
C TRP A 176 -23.50 -3.63 1.35
N PHE A 177 -23.72 -4.53 2.31
CA PHE A 177 -22.71 -4.92 3.28
C PHE A 177 -21.44 -5.44 2.59
N HIS A 178 -21.58 -6.38 1.65
CA HIS A 178 -20.45 -6.89 0.88
C HIS A 178 -19.79 -5.83 0.00
N PHE A 179 -20.58 -4.90 -0.56
CA PHE A 179 -20.05 -3.79 -1.36
C PHE A 179 -19.07 -2.95 -0.55
N TYR A 180 -19.48 -2.45 0.62
CA TYR A 180 -18.63 -1.61 1.47
C TYR A 180 -17.47 -2.39 2.11
N MET A 181 -17.75 -3.57 2.66
CA MET A 181 -16.72 -4.37 3.34
C MET A 181 -15.60 -4.82 2.42
N LYS A 182 -15.90 -5.14 1.16
CA LYS A 182 -14.87 -5.53 0.19
C LYS A 182 -13.82 -4.44 -0.01
N ARG A 183 -14.22 -3.16 -0.04
CA ARG A 183 -13.29 -2.04 -0.20
C ARG A 183 -12.54 -1.76 1.11
N PHE A 184 -13.25 -1.76 2.24
CA PHE A 184 -12.66 -1.54 3.56
C PHE A 184 -11.55 -2.55 3.87
N VAL A 185 -11.82 -3.86 3.73
CA VAL A 185 -10.84 -4.93 3.98
C VAL A 185 -9.65 -4.86 3.00
N ARG A 186 -9.83 -4.27 1.82
CA ARG A 186 -8.74 -4.10 0.85
C ARG A 186 -7.79 -2.96 1.20
N LEU A 187 -8.30 -1.83 1.69
CA LEU A 187 -7.52 -0.60 1.91
C LEU A 187 -7.01 -0.50 3.35
N THR A 188 -7.87 -0.76 4.33
CA THR A 188 -7.59 -0.52 5.75
C THR A 188 -6.36 -1.25 6.28
N PRO A 189 -6.08 -2.53 5.94
CA PRO A 189 -4.91 -3.22 6.50
C PRO A 189 -3.59 -2.54 6.13
N VAL A 190 -3.43 -2.14 4.87
CA VAL A 190 -2.22 -1.45 4.41
C VAL A 190 -2.14 -0.05 5.05
N TYR A 191 -3.28 0.63 5.14
CA TYR A 191 -3.32 1.97 5.73
C TYR A 191 -2.93 1.95 7.22
N MET A 192 -3.44 1.00 7.99
CA MET A 192 -3.12 0.84 9.41
C MET A 192 -1.66 0.44 9.65
N ILE A 193 -1.06 -0.36 8.74
CA ILE A 193 0.38 -0.68 8.81
C ILE A 193 1.23 0.58 8.62
N VAL A 194 0.89 1.41 7.62
CA VAL A 194 1.61 2.67 7.35
C VAL A 194 1.43 3.65 8.51
N LEU A 195 0.22 3.77 9.04
CA LEU A 195 -0.06 4.57 10.23
C LEU A 195 0.77 4.10 11.42
N GLY A 196 0.70 2.80 11.75
CA GLY A 196 1.48 2.21 12.84
C GLY A 196 2.99 2.40 12.68
N PHE A 197 3.51 2.27 11.46
CA PHE A 197 4.92 2.55 11.16
C PHE A 197 5.28 4.01 11.43
N ASN A 198 4.46 4.96 10.95
CA ASN A 198 4.73 6.38 11.16
C ASN A 198 4.60 6.78 12.64
N THR A 199 3.64 6.21 13.35
CA THR A 199 3.42 6.50 14.77
C THR A 199 4.43 5.84 15.70
N THR A 200 5.20 4.83 15.27
CA THR A 200 6.11 4.09 16.19
C THR A 200 7.55 4.05 15.70
N LEU A 201 7.80 3.58 14.47
CA LEU A 201 9.13 3.26 13.99
C LEU A 201 9.80 4.41 13.23
N PHE A 202 9.03 5.28 12.58
CA PHE A 202 9.55 6.36 11.73
C PHE A 202 10.46 7.33 12.48
N ALA A 203 10.20 7.62 13.76
CA ALA A 203 11.08 8.43 14.58
C ALA A 203 12.51 7.87 14.69
N TYR A 204 12.70 6.56 14.53
CA TYR A 204 14.01 5.90 14.63
C TYR A 204 14.76 5.77 13.30
N THR A 205 14.15 6.15 12.16
CA THR A 205 14.76 5.91 10.84
C THR A 205 15.68 7.01 10.37
N GLY A 206 15.72 8.16 11.05
CA GLY A 206 16.50 9.32 10.63
C GLY A 206 17.22 10.00 11.78
N THR A 207 18.17 10.86 11.41
CA THR A 207 18.93 11.69 12.33
C THR A 207 18.96 13.11 11.75
N GLY A 208 18.82 14.12 12.61
CA GLY A 208 18.85 15.51 12.17
C GLY A 208 18.13 16.44 13.13
N MET A 209 18.41 17.74 12.99
CA MET A 209 17.82 18.80 13.82
C MET A 209 16.30 18.87 13.73
N LEU A 210 15.73 18.52 12.56
CA LEU A 210 14.29 18.53 12.30
C LEU A 210 13.65 17.14 12.45
N TRP A 211 14.45 16.11 12.78
CA TRP A 211 13.92 14.76 12.93
C TRP A 211 13.26 14.60 14.31
N PRO A 212 12.08 13.98 14.43
CA PRO A 212 11.40 13.82 15.71
C PRO A 212 12.27 13.07 16.74
N THR A 213 12.47 13.65 17.93
CA THR A 213 13.26 13.05 19.02
C THR A 213 12.40 12.16 19.90
N TYR A 214 12.56 10.83 19.78
CA TYR A 214 12.09 9.72 20.65
C TYR A 214 10.60 9.68 21.10
N VAL A 215 9.87 10.78 21.02
CA VAL A 215 8.45 10.93 21.30
C VAL A 215 7.79 11.06 19.95
N THR A 216 7.29 9.92 19.49
CA THR A 216 6.32 9.78 18.42
C THR A 216 5.28 10.90 18.47
N ASN A 217 4.93 11.50 17.34
CA ASN A 217 3.98 12.62 17.22
C ASN A 217 2.75 12.40 18.15
N PRO A 218 2.61 13.16 19.26
CA PRO A 218 1.58 12.90 20.27
C PRO A 218 0.16 13.01 19.69
N VAL A 219 0.01 13.83 18.64
CA VAL A 219 -1.21 13.96 17.85
C VAL A 219 -1.61 12.61 17.24
N CYS A 220 -0.66 11.91 16.64
CA CYS A 220 -0.90 10.59 16.05
C CYS A 220 -1.34 9.53 17.07
N GLN A 221 -0.89 9.60 18.32
CA GLN A 221 -1.29 8.63 19.35
C GLN A 221 -2.70 8.88 19.87
N LYS A 222 -3.15 10.13 19.89
CA LYS A 222 -4.48 10.52 20.34
C LYS A 222 -5.52 10.30 19.25
N ASP A 223 -5.19 10.65 18.01
CA ASP A 223 -6.15 10.81 16.92
C ASP A 223 -6.03 9.73 15.83
N TRP A 224 -5.32 8.63 16.10
CA TRP A 224 -5.19 7.49 15.16
C TRP A 224 -6.54 6.92 14.67
N TRP A 225 -7.58 7.00 15.49
CA TRP A 225 -8.89 6.43 15.19
C TRP A 225 -9.63 7.22 14.10
N TRP A 226 -9.33 8.50 13.90
CA TRP A 226 -9.85 9.30 12.78
C TRP A 226 -9.42 8.72 11.42
N HIS A 227 -8.19 8.21 11.35
CA HIS A 227 -7.67 7.54 10.17
C HIS A 227 -8.33 6.18 9.93
N LEU A 228 -8.66 5.42 10.99
CA LEU A 228 -9.39 4.15 10.85
C LEU A 228 -10.80 4.37 10.28
N LEU A 229 -11.45 5.46 10.68
CA LEU A 229 -12.80 5.81 10.26
C LEU A 229 -12.84 6.63 8.95
N TYR A 230 -11.69 6.97 8.35
CA TYR A 230 -11.61 7.81 7.14
C TYR A 230 -12.32 9.18 7.30
N ILE A 231 -12.16 9.81 8.46
CA ILE A 231 -12.72 11.14 8.79
C ILE A 231 -11.64 12.15 9.17
N ASN A 232 -10.37 11.79 9.02
CA ASN A 232 -9.23 12.64 9.35
C ASN A 232 -9.10 13.93 8.51
N ASN A 233 -9.98 14.14 7.53
CA ASN A 233 -10.07 15.37 6.74
C ASN A 233 -11.00 16.43 7.36
N PHE A 234 -11.65 16.12 8.49
CA PHE A 234 -12.46 17.06 9.27
C PHE A 234 -11.72 17.58 10.51
N GLU A 235 -10.55 17.03 10.81
CA GLU A 235 -9.70 17.48 11.90
C GLU A 235 -9.07 18.84 11.54
N GLU A 236 -8.78 19.66 12.55
CA GLU A 236 -8.09 20.92 12.32
C GLU A 236 -6.65 20.67 11.84
N SER A 237 -6.14 21.48 10.91
CA SER A 237 -4.86 21.20 10.22
C SER A 237 -3.65 21.08 11.17
N THR A 238 -3.74 21.65 12.37
CA THR A 238 -2.71 21.60 13.40
C THR A 238 -2.68 20.26 14.17
N GLN A 239 -3.74 19.45 14.06
CA GLN A 239 -3.85 18.11 14.70
C GLN A 239 -3.89 16.97 13.68
N GLU A 240 -3.35 17.17 12.47
CA GLU A 240 -3.26 16.10 11.46
C GLU A 240 -2.01 15.23 11.65
N CYS A 241 -2.20 13.92 11.85
CA CYS A 241 -1.10 12.96 11.97
C CYS A 241 -0.47 12.60 10.61
N LEU A 242 -1.30 12.22 9.63
CA LEU A 242 -0.89 11.90 8.26
C LEU A 242 -1.64 12.82 7.29
N GLY A 243 -1.19 14.07 7.15
CA GLY A 243 -1.90 15.07 6.35
C GLY A 243 -2.19 14.59 4.93
N TRP A 244 -1.21 14.02 4.23
CA TRP A 244 -1.37 13.50 2.86
C TRP A 244 -2.46 12.42 2.69
N CYS A 245 -2.90 11.78 3.79
CA CYS A 245 -3.96 10.77 3.75
C CYS A 245 -5.38 11.34 3.68
N TRP A 246 -5.56 12.67 3.72
CA TRP A 246 -6.88 13.30 3.46
C TRP A 246 -7.51 12.82 2.15
N SER A 247 -6.67 12.58 1.12
CA SER A 247 -7.12 12.10 -0.20
C SER A 247 -7.74 10.70 -0.13
N LEU A 248 -7.19 9.82 0.71
CA LEU A 248 -7.71 8.47 0.91
C LEU A 248 -9.03 8.50 1.69
N ALA A 249 -9.16 9.41 2.66
CA ALA A 249 -10.42 9.64 3.38
C ALA A 249 -11.53 10.10 2.44
N ALA A 250 -11.25 11.11 1.62
CA ALA A 250 -12.18 11.62 0.61
C ALA A 250 -12.59 10.52 -0.39
N ASP A 251 -11.66 9.70 -0.86
CA ASP A 251 -11.94 8.58 -1.78
C ASP A 251 -12.91 7.53 -1.16
N MET A 252 -12.76 7.23 0.13
CA MET A 252 -13.70 6.35 0.84
C MET A 252 -15.07 7.00 1.04
N GLN A 253 -15.13 8.29 1.36
CA GLN A 253 -16.37 9.05 1.49
C GLN A 253 -17.14 9.11 0.16
N PHE A 254 -16.45 9.42 -0.94
CA PHE A 254 -17.04 9.37 -2.28
C PHE A 254 -17.54 7.98 -2.63
N TYR A 255 -16.84 6.92 -2.21
CA TYR A 255 -17.32 5.55 -2.40
C TYR A 255 -18.62 5.26 -1.64
N ILE A 256 -18.71 5.70 -0.39
CA ILE A 256 -19.91 5.55 0.45
C ILE A 256 -21.10 6.29 -0.17
N ILE A 257 -20.87 7.51 -0.66
CA ILE A 257 -21.92 8.34 -1.27
C ILE A 257 -22.26 7.87 -2.69
N SER A 258 -21.34 7.22 -3.40
CA SER A 258 -21.49 6.85 -4.82
C SER A 258 -22.81 6.17 -5.21
N PRO A 259 -23.43 5.29 -4.40
CA PRO A 259 -24.70 4.67 -4.76
C PRO A 259 -25.87 5.65 -4.86
N LEU A 260 -25.81 6.78 -4.14
CA LEU A 260 -26.79 7.86 -4.21
C LEU A 260 -26.90 8.42 -5.64
N PHE A 261 -25.81 8.39 -6.41
CA PHE A 261 -25.80 8.82 -7.81
C PHE A 261 -26.03 7.64 -8.76
N MET A 262 -25.39 6.50 -8.51
CA MET A 262 -25.43 5.34 -9.41
C MET A 262 -26.80 4.66 -9.45
N VAL A 263 -27.50 4.52 -8.32
CA VAL A 263 -28.81 3.82 -8.27
C VAL A 263 -29.89 4.62 -8.99
N PRO A 264 -30.09 5.93 -8.73
CA PRO A 264 -31.04 6.74 -9.48
C PRO A 264 -30.71 6.81 -10.96
N LEU A 265 -29.44 6.85 -11.36
CA LEU A 265 -29.07 6.87 -12.78
C LEU A 265 -29.59 5.63 -13.54
N ILE A 266 -29.64 4.47 -12.89
CA ILE A 266 -30.16 3.23 -13.51
C ILE A 266 -31.68 3.16 -13.47
N ARG A 267 -32.30 3.48 -12.33
CA ARG A 267 -33.75 3.30 -12.14
C ARG A 267 -34.59 4.46 -12.64
N TRP A 268 -34.07 5.68 -12.52
CA TRP A 268 -34.76 6.94 -12.83
C TRP A 268 -33.78 7.91 -13.50
N PRO A 269 -33.45 7.72 -14.78
CA PRO A 269 -32.36 8.45 -15.44
C PRO A 269 -32.51 9.97 -15.34
N ARG A 270 -33.73 10.52 -15.43
CA ARG A 270 -34.00 11.95 -15.25
C ARG A 270 -33.59 12.46 -13.86
N LEU A 271 -33.92 11.70 -12.81
CA LEU A 271 -33.52 12.03 -11.44
C LEU A 271 -32.01 11.89 -11.26
N GLY A 272 -31.40 10.84 -11.82
CA GLY A 272 -29.95 10.66 -11.78
C GLY A 272 -29.19 11.82 -12.42
N TYR A 273 -29.57 12.24 -13.64
CA TYR A 273 -28.98 13.39 -14.30
C TYR A 273 -29.21 14.70 -13.52
N ALA A 274 -30.42 14.90 -12.98
CA ALA A 274 -30.72 16.07 -12.17
C ALA A 274 -29.85 16.14 -10.90
N LEU A 275 -29.66 15.01 -10.19
CA LEU A 275 -28.80 14.94 -9.01
C LEU A 275 -27.32 15.23 -9.34
N ILE A 276 -26.81 14.68 -10.45
CA ILE A 276 -25.43 14.92 -10.89
C ILE A 276 -25.24 16.39 -11.25
N LEU A 277 -26.13 16.96 -12.06
CA LEU A 277 -26.05 18.37 -12.45
C LEU A 277 -26.18 19.29 -11.24
N ALA A 278 -27.13 19.02 -10.33
CA ALA A 278 -27.29 19.78 -9.11
C ALA A 278 -26.03 19.76 -8.24
N CYS A 279 -25.35 18.60 -8.15
CA CYS A 279 -24.09 18.49 -7.40
C CYS A 279 -22.95 19.28 -8.06
N ILE A 280 -22.84 19.24 -9.40
CA ILE A 280 -21.80 19.97 -10.15
C ILE A 280 -22.03 21.48 -10.03
N PHE A 281 -23.23 21.96 -10.32
CA PHE A 281 -23.53 23.39 -10.20
C PHE A 281 -23.45 23.87 -8.75
N GLY A 282 -23.95 23.06 -7.80
CA GLY A 282 -23.87 23.34 -6.38
C GLY A 282 -22.42 23.48 -5.89
N SER A 283 -21.52 22.59 -6.31
CA SER A 283 -20.10 22.69 -5.93
C SER A 283 -19.42 23.90 -6.59
N CYS A 284 -19.67 24.16 -7.87
CA CYS A 284 -19.11 25.34 -8.55
C CYS A 284 -19.58 26.65 -7.90
N ILE A 285 -20.88 26.76 -7.57
CA ILE A 285 -21.44 27.94 -6.91
C ILE A 285 -20.88 28.09 -5.50
N ALA A 286 -20.82 27.00 -4.72
CA ALA A 286 -20.26 27.04 -3.38
C ALA A 286 -18.79 27.48 -3.39
N SER A 287 -17.96 26.90 -4.27
CA SER A 287 -16.57 27.31 -4.43
C SER A 287 -16.45 28.78 -4.81
N PHE A 288 -17.26 29.26 -5.77
CA PHE A 288 -17.25 30.66 -6.17
C PHE A 288 -17.64 31.61 -5.02
N LEU A 289 -18.71 31.29 -4.29
CA LEU A 289 -19.19 32.11 -3.17
C LEU A 289 -18.17 32.14 -2.02
N LEU A 290 -17.57 31.00 -1.68
CA LEU A 290 -16.52 30.93 -0.66
C LEU A 290 -15.29 31.73 -1.07
N THR A 291 -14.81 31.56 -2.31
CA THR A 291 -13.67 32.32 -2.82
C THR A 291 -13.95 33.83 -2.80
N TYR A 292 -15.14 34.25 -3.22
CA TYR A 292 -15.53 35.65 -3.24
C TYR A 292 -15.67 36.24 -1.82
N GLN A 293 -16.32 35.53 -0.90
CA GLN A 293 -16.57 36.02 0.45
C GLN A 293 -15.29 36.11 1.28
N TYR A 294 -14.40 35.13 1.14
CA TYR A 294 -13.18 35.04 1.93
C TYR A 294 -11.95 35.63 1.20
N ASN A 295 -12.13 36.23 0.01
CA ASN A 295 -11.05 36.72 -0.85
C ASN A 295 -9.89 35.71 -0.97
N LEU A 296 -10.22 34.44 -1.19
CA LEU A 296 -9.24 33.36 -1.22
C LEU A 296 -8.43 33.44 -2.52
N ILE A 297 -7.11 33.41 -2.38
CA ILE A 297 -6.17 33.31 -3.50
C ILE A 297 -5.92 31.82 -3.75
N ASP A 298 -6.00 31.38 -5.01
CA ASP A 298 -5.84 29.99 -5.40
C ASP A 298 -4.37 29.59 -5.61
N GLY A 299 -4.01 28.38 -5.19
CA GLY A 299 -2.67 27.81 -5.39
C GLY A 299 -1.62 28.24 -4.36
N PHE A 300 -0.34 28.02 -4.70
CA PHE A 300 0.81 28.32 -3.85
C PHE A 300 1.09 29.82 -3.68
N SER A 301 0.44 30.68 -4.47
CA SER A 301 0.38 32.14 -4.27
C SER A 301 -0.24 32.52 -2.92
N ARG A 302 -1.04 31.63 -2.30
CA ARG A 302 -1.47 31.76 -0.91
C ARG A 302 -0.29 31.79 0.06
N MET A 303 0.80 31.07 -0.19
CA MET A 303 1.99 31.16 0.64
C MET A 303 2.69 32.50 0.47
N GLU A 304 2.70 33.10 -0.73
CA GLU A 304 3.28 34.43 -0.98
C GLU A 304 2.66 35.52 -0.08
N PHE A 305 1.36 35.43 0.21
CA PHE A 305 0.67 36.35 1.14
C PHE A 305 1.07 36.15 2.61
N HIS A 306 1.38 34.92 3.02
CA HIS A 306 1.82 34.59 4.39
C HIS A 306 3.33 34.76 4.60
N LEU A 307 4.11 35.02 3.54
CA LEU A 307 5.54 35.35 3.68
C LEU A 307 5.79 36.68 4.39
N HIS A 308 4.84 37.61 4.34
CA HIS A 308 4.94 38.87 5.08
C HIS A 308 4.53 38.75 6.56
N ASP A 309 3.88 37.66 6.96
CA ASP A 309 3.33 37.48 8.30
C ASP A 309 3.65 36.07 8.83
N TYR A 310 4.95 35.76 8.90
CA TYR A 310 5.47 34.45 9.30
C TYR A 310 5.04 34.03 10.73
N GLN A 311 4.68 34.99 11.59
CA GLN A 311 4.26 34.72 12.98
C GLN A 311 2.86 34.11 13.09
N THR A 312 2.00 34.28 12.10
CA THR A 312 0.60 33.82 12.08
C THR A 312 0.42 32.46 11.41
N PHE A 313 1.41 31.98 10.64
CA PHE A 313 1.35 30.67 9.98
C PHE A 313 1.82 29.51 10.87
N MET A 314 2.63 29.80 11.89
CA MET A 314 3.23 28.82 12.81
C MET A 314 2.54 28.75 14.19
N ASN A 315 1.50 29.57 14.43
CA ASN A 315 0.70 29.58 15.65
C ASN A 315 -0.75 29.21 15.36
#